data_AF-A0A4Q3C8P6-F1
#
_entry.id   AF-A0A4Q3C8P6-F1
#
_cell.length_a   1.000
_cell.length_b   1.000
_cell.length_c   1.000
_cell.angle_alpha   90.00
_cell.angle_beta   90.00
_cell.angle_gamma   90.00
#
_symmetry.space_group_name_H-M   'P 1'
#
loop_
_entity.id
_entity.type
_entity.pdbx_description
1 polymer ?
#
loop_
_entity_poly.entity_id
_entity_poly.type
_entity_poly.pdbx_seq_one_letter_code
_entity_poly.pdbx_strand_id
1 'polypeptide(L)'
;ELKIDKMFVMQLTSSNRDPLIVRSTIDLAHALDMEVTAEGVETPSALALLSVMGCDMVQGYLISRPIGFDAFHKFLDDDAHKGAVGGPPTSFFKPESFWKRA
;
A
#
# COMPACT_ATOMS: atom_id res chain seq x y z
N GLU A 1 -2.00 5.79 -11.68
CA GLU A 1 -1.79 5.61 -10.23
C GLU A 1 -1.83 6.96 -9.51
N LEU A 2 -2.35 6.98 -8.28
CA LEU A 2 -2.26 8.09 -7.33
C LEU A 2 -1.35 7.67 -6.18
N LYS A 3 -0.48 8.58 -5.72
CA LYS A 3 0.46 8.28 -4.63
C LYS A 3 0.10 9.06 -3.37
N ILE A 4 0.03 8.36 -2.24
CA ILE A 4 -0.19 8.96 -0.92
C ILE A 4 1.18 9.17 -0.26
N ASP A 5 1.50 10.43 0.02
CA ASP A 5 2.78 10.82 0.59
C ASP A 5 3.01 10.23 1.98
N LYS A 6 4.29 9.94 2.27
CA LYS A 6 4.77 9.38 3.53
C LYS A 6 4.30 10.13 4.77
N MET A 7 4.16 11.45 4.73
CA MET A 7 3.75 12.24 5.90
C MET A 7 2.37 11.80 6.43
N PHE A 8 1.44 11.43 5.54
CA PHE A 8 0.12 10.92 5.94
C PHE A 8 0.19 9.47 6.43
N VAL A 9 1.03 8.65 5.79
CA VAL A 9 1.21 7.24 6.15
C VAL A 9 1.83 7.08 7.53
N MET A 10 2.82 7.90 7.89
CA MET A 10 3.49 7.85 9.19
C MET A 10 2.54 8.19 10.36
N GLN A 11 1.48 8.96 10.13
CA GLN A 11 0.56 9.40 11.17
C GLN A 11 -0.68 8.51 11.32
N LEU A 12 -0.81 7.46 10.51
CA LEU A 12 -1.96 6.54 10.52
C LEU A 12 -2.29 5.94 11.88
N THR A 13 -1.29 5.71 12.73
CA THR A 13 -1.49 5.07 14.05
C THR A 13 -1.54 6.06 15.21
N SER A 14 -1.23 7.34 14.98
CA SER A 14 -1.07 8.35 16.04
C SER A 14 -2.04 9.52 15.93
N SER A 15 -2.77 9.64 14.83
CA SER A 15 -3.68 10.74 14.53
C SER A 15 -5.09 10.21 14.24
N ASN A 16 -6.11 10.91 14.72
CA ASN A 16 -7.50 10.60 14.39
C ASN A 16 -7.94 11.15 13.02
N ARG A 17 -7.20 12.12 12.44
CA ARG A 17 -7.60 12.83 11.22
C ARG A 17 -7.00 12.21 9.96
N ASP A 18 -5.74 11.81 10.02
CA ASP A 18 -5.02 11.35 8.82
C ASP A 18 -5.54 10.03 8.26
N PRO A 19 -5.99 9.05 9.08
CA PRO A 19 -6.69 7.87 8.56
C PRO A 19 -7.91 8.21 7.68
N LEU A 20 -8.66 9.27 8.01
CA LEU A 20 -9.83 9.70 7.23
C LEU A 20 -9.41 10.33 5.90
N ILE A 21 -8.33 11.12 5.89
CA ILE A 21 -7.78 11.69 4.66
C ILE A 21 -7.29 10.57 3.74
N VAL A 22 -6.46 9.66 4.26
CA VAL A 22 -5.94 8.52 3.51
C VAL A 22 -7.08 7.68 2.93
N ARG A 23 -8.09 7.35 3.74
CA ARG A 23 -9.25 6.58 3.27
C ARG A 23 -10.03 7.31 2.18
N SER A 24 -10.31 8.60 2.36
CA SER A 24 -11.05 9.40 1.37
C SER A 24 -10.29 9.54 0.06
N THR A 25 -8.96 9.65 0.13
CA THR A 25 -8.08 9.67 -1.05
C THR A 25 -8.09 8.34 -1.78
N ILE A 26 -8.09 7.21 -1.07
CA ILE A 26 -8.23 5.88 -1.67
C ILE A 26 -9.56 5.75 -2.39
N ASP A 27 -10.66 6.07 -1.70
CA ASP A 27 -12.01 5.97 -2.27
C ASP A 27 -12.18 6.88 -3.51
N LEU A 28 -11.62 8.10 -3.49
CA LEU A 28 -11.62 9.00 -4.63
C LEU A 28 -10.83 8.45 -5.82
N ALA A 29 -9.62 7.94 -5.58
CA ALA A 29 -8.80 7.36 -6.65
C ALA A 29 -9.50 6.16 -7.30
N HIS A 30 -10.11 5.28 -6.49
CA HIS A 30 -10.89 4.15 -6.99
C HIS A 30 -12.12 4.59 -7.78
N ALA A 31 -12.82 5.65 -7.34
CA ALA A 31 -13.95 6.22 -8.09
C ALA A 31 -13.54 6.84 -9.45
N LEU A 32 -12.25 7.14 -9.61
CA LEU A 32 -11.64 7.63 -10.86
C LEU A 32 -10.92 6.51 -11.65
N ASP A 33 -11.15 5.24 -11.28
CA ASP A 33 -10.50 4.05 -11.87
C ASP A 33 -8.95 4.11 -11.80
N MET A 34 -8.40 4.70 -10.73
CA MET A 34 -6.96 4.79 -10.48
C MET A 34 -6.52 3.87 -9.33
N GLU A 35 -5.39 3.17 -9.53
CA GLU A 35 -4.69 2.46 -8.45
C GLU A 35 -3.99 3.43 -7.49
N VAL A 36 -3.84 3.03 -6.22
CA VAL A 36 -3.24 3.83 -5.16
C VAL A 36 -2.00 3.17 -4.56
N THR A 37 -0.89 3.92 -4.56
CA THR A 37 0.36 3.53 -3.89
C THR A 37 0.59 4.38 -2.64
N ALA A 38 0.64 3.75 -1.47
CA ALA A 38 1.03 4.42 -0.22
C ALA A 38 2.55 4.40 -0.03
N GLU A 39 3.16 5.56 0.14
CA GLU A 39 4.61 5.70 0.32
C GLU A 39 5.03 5.75 1.79
N GLY A 40 6.24 5.30 2.08
CA GLY A 40 6.82 5.37 3.42
C GLY A 40 6.22 4.41 4.44
N VAL A 41 5.74 3.24 4.00
CA VAL A 41 5.28 2.18 4.90
C VAL A 41 6.47 1.51 5.59
N GLU A 42 6.63 1.77 6.88
CA GLU A 42 7.77 1.28 7.67
C GLU A 42 7.36 0.31 8.80
N THR A 43 6.07 0.22 9.12
CA THR A 43 5.58 -0.61 10.22
C THR A 43 4.50 -1.60 9.76
N PRO A 44 4.45 -2.83 10.35
CA PRO A 44 3.38 -3.78 10.07
C PRO A 44 1.97 -3.24 10.39
N SER A 45 1.85 -2.36 11.39
CA SER A 45 0.58 -1.73 11.76
C SER A 45 0.07 -0.78 10.68
N ALA A 46 0.95 0.03 10.06
CA ALA A 46 0.58 0.89 8.94
C ALA A 46 0.15 0.04 7.73
N LEU A 47 0.88 -1.03 7.42
CA LEU A 47 0.52 -1.97 6.35
C LEU A 47 -0.86 -2.58 6.57
N ALA A 48 -1.15 -3.06 7.78
CA ALA A 48 -2.43 -3.65 8.11
C ALA A 48 -3.58 -2.64 7.95
N LEU A 49 -3.40 -1.39 8.40
CA LEU A 49 -4.40 -0.33 8.22
C LEU A 49 -4.63 -0.01 6.74
N LEU A 50 -3.58 0.16 5.96
CA LEU A 50 -3.66 0.44 4.52
C LEU A 50 -4.36 -0.69 3.76
N SER A 51 -4.09 -1.94 4.14
CA SER A 51 -4.78 -3.12 3.59
C SER A 51 -6.27 -3.11 3.90
N VAL A 52 -6.66 -2.83 5.15
CA VAL A 52 -8.09 -2.67 5.53
C VAL A 52 -8.74 -1.50 4.78
N MET A 53 -8.01 -0.41 4.57
CA MET A 53 -8.49 0.74 3.80
C MET A 53 -8.60 0.44 2.30
N GLY A 54 -8.05 -0.67 1.81
CA GLY A 54 -8.13 -1.09 0.42
C GLY A 54 -7.06 -0.49 -0.49
N CYS A 55 -5.94 0.00 0.05
CA CYS A 55 -4.82 0.48 -0.76
C CYS A 55 -4.25 -0.64 -1.65
N ASP A 56 -3.92 -0.32 -2.91
CA ASP A 56 -3.54 -1.30 -3.93
C ASP A 56 -2.04 -1.65 -3.90
N MET A 57 -1.19 -0.70 -3.51
CA MET A 57 0.25 -0.91 -3.47
C MET A 57 0.88 -0.17 -2.30
N VAL A 58 2.00 -0.69 -1.82
CA VAL A 58 2.78 -0.05 -0.76
C VAL A 58 4.25 0.04 -1.15
N GLN A 59 4.88 1.14 -0.78
CA GLN A 59 6.32 1.35 -0.88
C GLN A 59 6.85 1.79 0.48
N GLY A 60 7.93 1.21 0.95
CA GLY A 60 8.62 1.68 2.15
C GLY A 60 9.62 0.69 2.71
N TYR A 61 10.27 1.09 3.81
CA TYR A 61 11.36 0.32 4.40
C TYR A 61 10.91 -0.99 5.04
N LEU A 62 9.61 -1.19 5.24
CA LEU A 62 9.06 -2.49 5.61
C LEU A 62 9.29 -3.55 4.51
N ILE A 63 9.31 -3.12 3.25
CA ILE A 63 9.60 -3.97 2.09
C ILE A 63 11.10 -4.03 1.84
N SER A 64 11.71 -2.88 1.59
CA SER A 64 13.15 -2.74 1.41
C SER A 64 13.57 -1.27 1.49
N ARG A 65 14.82 -1.04 1.89
CA ARG A 65 15.46 0.28 1.71
C ARG A 65 15.92 0.43 0.25
N PRO A 66 16.22 1.65 -0.21
CA PRO A 66 16.98 1.82 -1.45
C PRO A 66 18.29 1.04 -1.36
N ILE A 67 18.53 0.18 -2.33
CA ILE A 67 19.69 -0.71 -2.41
C ILE A 67 20.39 -0.53 -3.75
N GLY A 68 21.69 -0.82 -3.78
CA GLY A 68 22.48 -0.80 -5.02
C GLY A 68 22.11 -1.95 -5.96
N PHE A 69 22.58 -1.87 -7.21
CA PHE A 69 22.21 -2.82 -8.27
C PHE A 69 22.47 -4.29 -7.91
N ASP A 70 23.64 -4.64 -7.39
CA ASP A 70 23.97 -6.03 -7.05
C ASP A 70 23.09 -6.59 -5.94
N ALA A 71 22.74 -5.74 -4.96
CA ALA A 71 21.83 -6.11 -3.88
C ALA A 71 20.39 -6.21 -4.38
N PHE A 72 20.00 -5.36 -5.33
CA PHE A 72 18.69 -5.44 -5.98
C PHE A 72 18.51 -6.72 -6.79
N HIS A 73 19.54 -7.15 -7.53
CA HIS A 73 19.50 -8.42 -8.25
C HIS A 73 19.27 -9.60 -7.29
N LYS A 74 20.04 -9.66 -6.19
CA LYS A 74 19.84 -10.67 -5.15
C LYS A 74 18.46 -10.61 -4.51
N PHE A 75 17.96 -9.40 -4.27
CA PHE A 75 16.62 -9.20 -3.74
C PHE A 75 15.57 -9.83 -4.67
N LEU A 76 15.64 -9.62 -5.99
CA LEU A 76 14.70 -10.21 -6.95
C LEU A 76 14.76 -11.74 -7.03
N ASP A 77 15.94 -12.32 -6.79
CA ASP A 77 16.14 -13.78 -6.81
C ASP A 77 15.64 -14.44 -5.51
N ASP A 78 15.69 -13.72 -4.38
CA ASP A 78 15.23 -14.19 -3.08
C ASP A 78 13.70 -14.05 -2.95
N ASP A 79 12.97 -15.15 -3.14
CA ASP A 79 11.52 -15.25 -2.90
C ASP A 79 11.09 -14.87 -1.46
N ALA A 80 12.04 -14.62 -0.55
CA ALA A 80 11.81 -14.19 0.82
C ALA A 80 10.97 -12.90 0.92
N HIS A 81 11.06 -11.99 -0.07
CA HIS A 81 10.21 -10.79 -0.11
C HIS A 81 8.72 -11.10 -0.37
N LYS A 82 8.38 -12.30 -0.87
CA LYS A 82 7.00 -12.75 -1.07
C LYS A 82 6.34 -13.18 0.25
N GLY A 83 7.11 -13.46 1.30
CA GLY A 83 6.63 -14.00 2.57
C GLY A 83 6.19 -12.96 3.62
N ALA A 84 6.57 -11.69 3.48
CA ALA A 84 6.20 -10.64 4.44
C ALA A 84 4.76 -10.12 4.26
N VAL A 85 4.14 -10.38 3.11
CA VAL A 85 2.74 -10.08 2.81
C VAL A 85 2.01 -11.42 2.75
N GLY A 86 1.44 -11.85 3.88
CA GLY A 86 0.84 -13.18 4.01
C GLY A 86 -0.28 -13.42 2.99
N GLY A 87 -0.06 -14.41 2.11
CA GLY A 87 -1.06 -14.93 1.18
C GLY A 87 -1.36 -14.03 -0.02
N PRO A 88 -2.11 -14.54 -1.03
CA PRO A 88 -2.65 -13.68 -2.05
C PRO A 88 -3.47 -12.61 -1.33
N PRO A 89 -3.22 -11.33 -1.62
CA PRO A 89 -3.92 -10.24 -0.98
C PRO A 89 -5.39 -10.46 -1.28
N THR A 90 -6.22 -10.46 -0.23
CA THR A 90 -7.67 -10.40 -0.36
C THR A 90 -8.15 -9.11 -1.06
N SER A 91 -7.24 -8.34 -1.66
CA SER A 91 -7.53 -7.14 -2.44
C SER A 91 -6.52 -6.78 -3.56
N PHE A 92 -5.90 -7.68 -4.35
CA PHE A 92 -5.26 -7.25 -5.63
C PHE A 92 -5.87 -7.87 -6.89
N PHE A 93 -7.09 -8.39 -6.79
CA PHE A 93 -7.94 -8.65 -7.97
C PHE A 93 -9.38 -8.27 -7.61
N LYS A 94 -9.74 -7.01 -7.78
CA LYS A 94 -11.16 -6.59 -7.82
C LYS A 94 -11.58 -6.57 -9.29
N PRO A 95 -12.51 -7.43 -9.73
CA PRO A 95 -13.10 -7.27 -11.05
C PRO A 95 -13.74 -5.88 -11.14
N GLU A 96 -13.72 -5.23 -12.31
CA GLU A 96 -14.33 -3.89 -12.49
C GLU A 96 -15.79 -3.81 -11.98
N SER A 97 -16.49 -4.94 -11.94
CA SER A 97 -17.86 -5.05 -11.40
C SER A 97 -17.97 -4.80 -9.89
N PHE A 98 -16.86 -4.76 -9.15
CA PHE A 98 -16.86 -4.41 -7.72
C PHE A 98 -17.22 -2.93 -7.51
N TRP A 99 -16.77 -2.05 -8.43
CA TRP A 99 -16.97 -0.61 -8.34
C TRP A 99 -18.21 -0.11 -9.10
N LYS A 100 -18.73 -0.89 -10.05
CA LYS A 100 -19.95 -0.56 -10.83
C LYS A 100 -21.29 -0.84 -10.13
N ARG A 101 -21.30 -1.11 -8.82
CA ARG A 101 -22.55 -1.26 -8.04
C ARG A 101 -22.80 0.02 -7.24
N ALA A 102 -23.46 0.97 -7.89
CA ALA A 102 -24.22 2.06 -7.28
C ALA A 102 -25.62 2.06 -7.89
#